data_AF-A0A3D2U4K0-F1
#
_entry.id   AF-A0A3D2U4K0-F1
#
_cell.length_a   1.000
_cell.length_b   1.000
_cell.length_c   1.000
_cell.angle_alpha   90.00
_cell.angle_beta   90.00
_cell.angle_gamma   90.00
#
_symmetry.space_group_name_H-M   'P 1'
#
loop_
_entity.id
_entity.type
_entity.pdbx_description
1 polymer ?
#
loop_
_entity_poly.entity_id
_entity_poly.type
_entity_poly.pdbx_seq_one_letter_code
_entity_poly.pdbx_strand_id
1 'polypeptide(L)'
;KKSSGHIDVLITQRSVYVVGLAVFTSHGLDPTNYDVVVAKSPNGFRTHYESLAAAIAPVDVPGSTSANLHSLPFSRCPRPIFPLDQSVPDPEFPSPE
;
A
#
# COMPACT_ATOMS: atom_id res chain seq x y z
N LYS A 1 2.09 -33.51 12.85
CA LYS A 1 1.03 -32.48 12.79
C LYS A 1 1.75 -31.14 12.65
N LYS A 2 1.75 -30.49 11.47
CA LYS A 2 2.30 -29.14 11.35
C LYS A 2 1.38 -28.21 12.16
N SER A 3 1.90 -27.58 13.21
CA SER A 3 1.20 -26.49 13.87
C SER A 3 1.06 -25.36 12.86
N SER A 4 -0.15 -24.97 12.53
CA SER A 4 -0.39 -23.69 11.86
C SER A 4 0.17 -22.59 12.76
N GLY A 5 0.98 -21.67 12.21
CA GLY A 5 1.54 -20.55 12.96
C GLY A 5 0.46 -19.66 13.58
N HIS A 6 0.84 -18.86 14.58
CA HIS A 6 -0.02 -17.88 15.21
C HIS A 6 -0.25 -16.68 14.28
N ILE A 7 -1.49 -16.19 14.18
CA ILE A 7 -1.85 -15.02 13.36
C ILE A 7 -2.83 -14.16 14.16
N ASP A 8 -2.47 -12.88 14.35
CA ASP A 8 -3.37 -11.87 14.89
C ASP A 8 -3.95 -11.01 13.78
N VAL A 9 -5.25 -10.71 13.86
CA VAL A 9 -5.94 -9.83 12.91
C VAL A 9 -6.71 -8.76 13.69
N LEU A 10 -6.26 -7.52 13.58
CA LEU A 10 -6.97 -6.36 14.13
C LEU A 10 -7.99 -5.84 13.12
N ILE A 11 -9.28 -5.89 13.49
CA ILE A 11 -10.40 -5.49 12.64
C ILE A 11 -10.96 -4.15 13.11
N THR A 12 -11.16 -3.21 12.20
CA THR A 12 -11.79 -1.91 12.49
C THR A 12 -13.14 -1.78 11.80
N GLN A 13 -14.13 -1.21 12.50
CA GLN A 13 -15.47 -0.98 11.94
C GLN A 13 -15.48 0.12 10.86
N ARG A 14 -14.57 1.08 10.96
CA ARG A 14 -14.44 2.22 10.04
C ARG A 14 -13.09 2.19 9.35
N SER A 15 -13.01 2.87 8.19
CA SER A 15 -11.74 3.13 7.53
C SER A 15 -10.83 3.94 8.46
N VAL A 16 -9.61 3.47 8.62
CA VAL A 16 -8.57 4.11 9.42
C VAL A 16 -7.27 4.13 8.63
N TYR A 17 -6.49 5.19 8.82
CA TYR A 17 -5.18 5.30 8.21
C TYR A 17 -4.16 4.51 9.05
N VAL A 18 -3.88 3.28 8.62
CA VAL A 18 -2.97 2.35 9.31
C VAL A 18 -1.56 2.49 8.75
N VAL A 19 -0.83 3.50 9.23
CA VAL A 19 0.61 3.68 8.89
C VAL A 19 1.54 3.66 10.09
N GLY A 20 1.04 3.99 11.27
CA GLY A 20 1.83 4.04 12.50
C GLY A 20 1.67 2.79 13.36
N LEU A 21 2.52 2.69 14.39
CA LEU A 21 2.51 1.58 15.37
C LEU A 21 1.30 1.62 16.30
N ALA A 22 0.75 2.81 16.57
CA ALA A 22 -0.26 3.06 17.60
C ALA A 22 -1.54 2.23 17.45
N VAL A 23 -1.93 1.91 16.21
CA VAL A 23 -3.13 1.10 15.97
C VAL A 23 -2.97 -0.31 16.54
N PHE A 24 -1.78 -0.90 16.46
CA PHE A 24 -1.49 -2.22 17.00
C PHE A 24 -1.15 -2.15 18.49
N THR A 25 -0.26 -1.23 18.89
CA THR A 25 0.22 -1.16 20.28
C THR A 25 -0.89 -0.79 21.27
N SER A 26 -1.89 -0.01 20.85
CA SER A 26 -3.08 0.28 21.68
C SER A 26 -3.94 -0.95 21.99
N HIS A 27 -3.75 -2.06 21.28
CA HIS A 27 -4.44 -3.34 21.49
C HIS A 27 -3.51 -4.42 22.03
N GLY A 28 -2.33 -4.04 22.56
CA GLY A 28 -1.35 -4.98 23.09
C GLY A 28 -0.56 -5.75 22.02
N LEU A 29 -0.68 -5.36 20.76
CA LEU A 29 0.05 -5.98 19.65
C LEU A 29 1.27 -5.10 19.35
N ASP A 30 2.43 -5.45 19.91
CA ASP A 30 3.69 -4.78 19.55
C ASP A 30 4.23 -5.38 18.24
N PRO A 31 4.32 -4.60 17.14
CA PRO A 31 4.81 -5.10 15.86
C PRO A 31 6.22 -5.72 15.90
N THR A 32 7.05 -5.37 16.89
CA THR A 32 8.41 -5.93 17.05
C THR A 32 8.42 -7.38 17.56
N ASN A 33 7.28 -7.87 18.07
CA ASN A 33 7.11 -9.27 18.52
C ASN A 33 6.64 -10.22 17.41
N TYR A 34 6.53 -9.74 16.16
CA TYR A 34 6.04 -10.53 15.02
C TYR A 34 7.13 -10.75 13.98
N ASP A 35 7.16 -11.95 13.40
CA ASP A 35 8.04 -12.26 12.26
C ASP A 35 7.66 -11.46 11.01
N VAL A 36 6.36 -11.15 10.84
CA VAL A 36 5.81 -10.44 9.68
C VAL A 36 4.69 -9.51 10.13
N VAL A 37 4.72 -8.27 9.64
CA VAL A 37 3.67 -7.26 9.83
C VAL A 37 3.19 -6.78 8.47
N VAL A 38 1.87 -6.75 8.27
CA VAL A 38 1.25 -6.26 7.04
C VAL A 38 0.88 -4.79 7.19
N ALA A 39 1.55 -3.92 6.44
CA ALA A 39 1.18 -2.51 6.33
C ALA A 39 0.32 -2.29 5.07
N LYS A 40 -0.93 -1.86 5.25
CA LYS A 40 -1.84 -1.51 4.13
C LYS A 40 -1.55 -0.09 3.64
N SER A 41 -0.35 0.13 3.11
CA SER A 41 0.09 1.42 2.57
C SER A 41 1.25 1.20 1.59
N PRO A 42 1.30 1.91 0.45
CA PRO A 42 2.40 1.78 -0.50
C PRO A 42 3.72 2.33 0.05
N ASN A 43 3.67 3.36 0.90
CA ASN A 43 4.88 4.02 1.41
C ASN A 43 4.77 4.65 2.81
N GLY A 44 3.58 5.11 3.21
CA GLY A 44 3.42 5.93 4.43
C GLY A 44 3.83 5.24 5.73
N PHE A 45 3.94 3.90 5.75
CA PHE A 45 4.39 3.17 6.94
C PHE A 45 5.90 3.25 7.18
N ARG A 46 6.72 3.56 6.16
CA ARG A 46 8.19 3.50 6.27
C ARG A 46 8.74 4.38 7.40
N THR A 47 8.17 5.57 7.60
CA THR A 47 8.55 6.49 8.68
C THR A 47 8.44 5.90 10.09
N HIS A 48 7.70 4.81 10.28
CA HIS A 48 7.50 4.15 11.57
C HIS A 48 8.14 2.77 11.66
N TYR A 49 8.28 2.06 10.53
CA TYR A 49 8.71 0.66 10.50
C TYR A 49 10.10 0.45 9.90
N GLU A 50 10.65 1.40 9.15
CA GLU A 50 11.89 1.20 8.39
C GLU A 50 13.10 0.92 9.29
N SER A 51 13.18 1.55 10.47
CA SER A 51 14.22 1.25 11.46
C SER A 51 13.97 -0.03 12.27
N LEU A 52 12.76 -0.58 12.25
CA LEU A 52 12.37 -1.78 12.99
C LEU A 52 12.45 -3.05 12.13
N ALA A 53 12.16 -2.93 10.84
CA ALA A 53 12.06 -4.06 9.93
C ALA A 53 13.44 -4.46 9.39
N ALA A 54 13.75 -5.76 9.43
CA ALA A 54 14.94 -6.30 8.77
C ALA A 54 14.86 -6.19 7.23
N ALA A 55 13.64 -6.23 6.69
CA ALA A 55 13.38 -6.05 5.26
C ALA A 55 11.97 -5.51 5.03
N ILE A 56 11.80 -4.78 3.92
CA ILE A 56 10.50 -4.32 3.44
C ILE A 56 10.25 -4.94 2.06
N ALA A 57 9.21 -5.78 1.97
CA ALA A 57 8.84 -6.45 0.73
C ALA A 57 7.51 -5.89 0.19
N PRO A 58 7.50 -5.18 -0.96
CA PRO A 58 6.25 -4.86 -1.63
C PRO A 58 5.63 -6.15 -2.19
N VAL A 59 4.34 -6.34 -1.96
CA VAL A 59 3.60 -7.52 -2.44
C VAL A 59 2.60 -7.07 -3.49
N ASP A 60 2.69 -7.63 -4.68
CA ASP A 60 1.73 -7.39 -5.76
C ASP A 60 0.46 -8.20 -5.51
N VAL A 61 -0.50 -7.59 -4.82
CA VAL A 61 -1.80 -8.19 -4.50
C VAL A 61 -2.93 -7.48 -5.26
N PRO A 62 -3.99 -8.21 -5.65
CA PRO A 62 -5.18 -7.59 -6.23
C PRO A 62 -5.81 -6.58 -5.27
N GLY A 63 -6.22 -5.43 -5.79
CA GLY A 63 -6.90 -4.41 -5.01
C GLY A 63 -7.14 -3.14 -5.80
N SER A 64 -8.02 -2.27 -5.29
CA SER A 64 -8.39 -1.00 -5.94
C SER A 64 -7.26 0.03 -6.01
N THR A 65 -6.12 -0.26 -5.39
CA THR A 65 -4.93 0.60 -5.35
C THR A 65 -3.70 -0.07 -5.97
N SER A 66 -3.90 -1.02 -6.89
CA SER A 66 -2.77 -1.64 -7.62
C SER A 66 -1.99 -0.59 -8.41
N ALA A 67 -0.66 -0.72 -8.40
CA ALA A 67 0.22 0.10 -9.25
C ALA A 67 0.14 -0.32 -10.73
N ASN A 68 -0.33 -1.53 -11.03
CA ASN A 68 -0.59 -1.97 -12.39
C ASN A 68 -1.96 -1.44 -12.85
N LEU A 69 -1.97 -0.23 -13.44
CA LEU A 69 -3.21 0.42 -13.86
C LEU A 69 -3.99 -0.36 -14.93
N HIS A 70 -3.32 -1.21 -15.73
CA HIS A 70 -4.01 -2.07 -16.72
C HIS A 70 -4.85 -3.17 -16.05
N SER A 71 -4.57 -3.53 -14.79
CA SER A 71 -5.38 -4.48 -14.03
C SER A 71 -6.68 -3.88 -13.48
N LEU A 72 -6.82 -2.55 -13.53
CA LEU A 72 -7.94 -1.82 -12.97
C LEU A 72 -8.97 -1.44 -14.06
N PRO A 73 -10.27 -1.45 -13.76
CA PRO A 73 -11.33 -1.25 -14.75
C PRO A 73 -11.59 0.23 -15.08
N PHE A 74 -10.54 0.99 -15.42
CA PHE A 74 -10.69 2.39 -15.78
C PHE A 74 -11.43 2.55 -17.12
N SER A 75 -12.63 3.10 -17.06
CA SER A 75 -13.49 3.35 -18.24
C SER A 75 -13.89 4.82 -18.42
N ARG A 76 -13.65 5.66 -17.41
CA ARG A 76 -14.06 7.08 -17.38
C ARG A 76 -12.89 8.06 -17.32
N CYS A 77 -11.66 7.58 -17.45
CA CYS A 77 -10.49 8.46 -17.49
C CYS A 77 -10.43 9.19 -18.84
N PRO A 78 -10.05 10.49 -18.87
CA PRO A 78 -9.72 11.17 -20.11
C PRO A 78 -8.66 10.40 -20.89
N ARG A 79 -8.80 10.34 -22.22
CA ARG A 79 -7.90 9.64 -23.14
C ARG A 79 -7.42 10.60 -24.23
N PRO A 80 -6.19 10.43 -24.75
CA PRO A 80 -5.21 9.43 -24.34
C PRO A 80 -4.51 9.77 -23.02
N ILE A 81 -4.14 8.76 -22.22
CA ILE A 81 -3.40 8.90 -20.95
C ILE A 81 -2.38 7.78 -20.77
N PHE A 82 -1.12 8.15 -20.49
CA PHE A 82 -0.07 7.19 -20.17
C PHE A 82 -0.27 6.68 -18.73
N PRO A 83 -0.09 5.38 -18.43
CA PRO A 83 0.34 4.28 -19.29
C PRO A 83 -0.79 3.50 -19.97
N LEU A 84 -2.06 3.88 -19.76
CA LEU A 84 -3.19 3.10 -20.27
C LEU A 84 -3.34 3.18 -21.79
N ASP A 85 -2.82 4.23 -22.43
CA ASP A 85 -2.60 4.33 -23.88
C ASP A 85 -1.11 4.38 -24.19
N GLN A 86 -0.70 3.77 -25.30
CA GLN A 86 0.69 3.76 -25.75
C GLN A 86 1.10 5.09 -26.41
N SER A 87 0.17 5.73 -27.14
CA SER A 87 0.42 6.97 -27.88
C SER A 87 -0.29 8.13 -27.20
N VAL A 88 0.46 8.90 -26.42
CA VAL A 88 -0.04 10.03 -25.62
C VAL A 88 0.76 11.26 -26.06
N PRO A 89 0.11 12.36 -26.48
CA PRO A 89 0.81 13.60 -26.80
C PRO A 89 1.57 14.12 -25.59
N ASP A 90 2.71 14.76 -25.82
CA ASP A 90 3.40 15.46 -24.76
C ASP A 90 2.50 16.57 -24.19
N PRO A 91 2.47 16.76 -22.86
CA PRO A 91 1.76 17.88 -22.27
C PRO A 91 2.34 19.19 -22.78
N GLU A 92 1.48 20.09 -23.23
CA GLU A 92 1.86 21.46 -23.59
C GLU A 92 2.10 22.24 -22.29
N PHE A 93 3.37 22.45 -21.94
CA PHE A 93 3.73 23.31 -20.83
C PHE A 93 3.85 24.75 -21.34
N PRO A 94 3.19 25.74 -20.71
CA PRO A 94 3.41 27.12 -21.05
C PRO A 94 4.88 27.48 -20.80
N SER A 95 5.48 28.24 -21.72
CA SER A 95 6.81 28.81 -21.50
C SER A 95 6.78 29.69 -20.25
N PRO A 96 7.82 29.65 -19.39
CA PRO A 96 7.96 30.64 -18.32
C PRO A 96 7.99 32.06 -18.94
N GLU A 97 7.23 32.99 -18.37
CA GLU A 97 7.34 34.43 -18.68
C GLU A 97 8.69 35.01 -18.21
#